data_AF-A0A1B2HVL2-F1
#
_entry.id   AF-A0A1B2HVL2-F1
#
_cell.length_a   1.000
_cell.length_b   1.000
_cell.length_c   1.000
_cell.angle_alpha   90.00
_cell.angle_beta   90.00
_cell.angle_gamma   90.00
#
_symmetry.space_group_name_H-M   'P 1'
#
loop_
_entity.id
_entity.type
_entity.pdbx_description
1 polymer ?
#
loop_
_entity_poly.entity_id
_entity_poly.type
_entity_poly.pdbx_seq_one_letter_code
_entity_poly.pdbx_strand_id
1 'polypeptide(L)' 'MSDTTTVDRLRTALGDVTYPVDKARLVDHASRNNADEDTVHALHSIPERQYESFDDVLGVAAIDQSREA' A
#
# COMPACT_ATOMS: atom_id res chain seq x y z
N MET A 1 -16.84 10.57 -1.00
CA MET A 1 -16.33 9.33 -0.41
C MET A 1 -14.83 9.44 -0.53
N SER A 2 -14.09 9.28 0.56
CA SER A 2 -12.63 9.41 0.53
C SER A 2 -12.06 8.02 0.23
N ASP A 3 -11.64 7.82 -1.02
CA ASP A 3 -10.95 6.62 -1.52
C ASP A 3 -9.52 6.56 -0.96
N THR A 4 -9.38 6.45 0.35
CA THR A 4 -8.08 6.65 0.99
C THR A 4 -7.85 5.59 2.05
N THR A 5 -6.86 4.73 1.80
CA THR A 5 -6.52 3.62 2.70
C THR A 5 -5.83 4.12 3.97
N THR A 6 -5.93 3.35 5.05
CA THR A 6 -5.28 3.62 6.34
C THR A 6 -4.00 2.79 6.48
N VAL A 7 -3.00 3.33 7.17
CA VAL A 7 -1.71 2.66 7.45
C VAL A 7 -1.89 1.24 7.99
N ASP A 8 -2.84 1.03 8.91
CA ASP A 8 -3.08 -0.28 9.54
C ASP A 8 -3.55 -1.36 8.54
N ARG A 9 -4.44 -0.98 7.61
CA ARG A 9 -4.91 -1.86 6.52
C ARG A 9 -3.78 -2.17 5.55
N LEU A 10 -3.03 -1.14 5.15
CA LEU A 10 -1.87 -1.32 4.28
C LEU A 10 -0.82 -2.23 4.94
N ARG A 11 -0.58 -2.06 6.24
CA ARG A 11 0.35 -2.88 7.02
C ARG A 11 -0.11 -4.33 7.11
N THR A 12 -1.40 -4.56 7.29
CA THR A 12 -1.96 -5.92 7.30
C THR A 12 -1.84 -6.57 5.92
N ALA A 13 -2.13 -5.82 4.85
CA ALA A 13 -2.04 -6.30 3.47
C ALA A 13 -0.61 -6.64 3.04
N LEU A 14 0.40 -5.95 3.60
CA LEU A 14 1.81 -6.05 3.21
C LEU A 14 2.72 -6.61 4.32
N GLY A 15 2.16 -7.10 5.42
CA GLY A 15 2.91 -7.54 6.60
C GLY A 15 3.86 -8.71 6.34
N ASP A 16 3.57 -9.54 5.33
CA ASP A 16 4.35 -10.71 4.93
C ASP A 16 5.20 -10.49 3.66
N VAL A 17 5.28 -9.25 3.18
CA VAL A 17 6.09 -8.93 1.99
C VAL A 17 7.57 -8.88 2.35
N THR A 18 8.37 -9.64 1.61
CA THR A 18 9.83 -9.59 1.72
C THR A 18 10.37 -8.51 0.77
N TYR A 19 11.07 -7.52 1.32
CA TYR A 19 11.72 -6.47 0.55
C TYR A 19 13.13 -6.90 0.09
N PRO A 20 13.60 -6.46 -1.09
CA PRO A 20 12.96 -5.52 -2.02
C PRO A 20 11.82 -6.14 -2.86
N VAL A 21 10.79 -5.34 -3.15
CA VAL A 21 9.58 -5.77 -3.85
C VAL A 21 9.15 -4.73 -4.90
N ASP A 22 8.67 -5.19 -6.05
CA ASP A 22 8.14 -4.30 -7.09
C ASP A 22 6.66 -3.97 -6.86
N LYS A 23 6.19 -2.82 -7.38
CA LYS A 23 4.76 -2.45 -7.36
C LYS A 23 3.83 -3.60 -7.77
N ALA A 24 4.14 -4.31 -8.85
CA ALA A 24 3.30 -5.41 -9.35
C ALA A 24 3.18 -6.55 -8.32
N ARG A 25 4.27 -6.85 -7.62
CA ARG A 25 4.28 -7.84 -6.54
C ARG A 25 3.55 -7.35 -5.30
N LEU A 26 3.67 -6.06 -4.96
CA LEU A 26 2.90 -5.40 -3.91
C LEU A 26 1.40 -5.52 -4.15
N VAL A 27 0.94 -5.20 -5.37
CA VAL A 27 -0.48 -5.30 -5.76
C VAL A 27 -0.96 -6.75 -5.79
N ASP A 28 -0.18 -7.68 -6.36
CA ASP A 28 -0.51 -9.12 -6.36
C ASP A 28 -0.60 -9.67 -4.93
N HIS A 29 0.33 -9.29 -4.05
CA HIS A 29 0.33 -9.72 -2.66
C HIS A 29 -0.83 -9.13 -1.87
N ALA A 30 -1.11 -7.83 -2.03
CA ALA A 30 -2.27 -7.18 -1.41
C ALA A 30 -3.58 -7.83 -1.89
N SER A 31 -3.72 -8.07 -3.20
CA SER A 31 -4.87 -8.77 -3.78
C SER A 31 -5.05 -10.19 -3.22
N ARG A 32 -3.95 -10.95 -3.09
CA ARG A 32 -3.96 -12.30 -2.47
C ARG A 32 -4.33 -12.28 -0.99
N ASN A 33 -3.93 -11.25 -0.26
CA ASN A 33 -4.27 -11.07 1.16
C ASN A 33 -5.68 -10.50 1.39
N ASN A 34 -6.51 -10.40 0.34
CA ASN A 34 -7.85 -9.82 0.45
C ASN A 34 -7.82 -8.36 0.93
N ALA A 35 -6.80 -7.60 0.51
CA ALA A 35 -6.72 -6.17 0.82
C ALA A 35 -7.92 -5.42 0.22
N ASP A 36 -8.36 -4.39 0.93
CA ASP A 36 -9.47 -3.54 0.50
C ASP A 36 -9.20 -2.92 -0.88
N GLU A 37 -10.28 -2.67 -1.63
CA GLU A 37 -10.21 -2.02 -2.94
C GLU A 37 -9.51 -0.65 -2.86
N ASP A 38 -9.73 0.12 -1.79
CA ASP A 38 -9.01 1.38 -1.53
C ASP A 38 -7.49 1.18 -1.43
N THR A 39 -7.06 0.10 -0.76
CA THR A 39 -5.66 -0.24 -0.58
C THR A 39 -5.02 -0.62 -1.90
N VAL A 40 -5.70 -1.47 -2.68
CA VAL A 40 -5.25 -1.88 -4.01
C VAL A 40 -5.23 -0.68 -4.97
N HIS A 41 -6.21 0.21 -4.89
CA HIS A 41 -6.28 1.43 -5.70
C HIS A 41 -5.15 2.41 -5.36
N ALA A 42 -4.86 2.60 -4.07
CA ALA A 42 -3.73 3.39 -3.61
C ALA A 42 -2.41 2.81 -4.15
N LEU A 43 -2.21 1.49 -4.03
CA LEU A 43 -1.05 0.78 -4.58
C LEU A 43 -1.00 0.81 -6.12
N HIS A 44 -2.12 0.94 -6.82
CA HIS A 44 -2.14 1.09 -8.28
C HIS A 44 -1.75 2.52 -8.70
N SER A 45 -2.00 3.50 -7.84
CA SER A 45 -1.71 4.92 -8.08
C SER A 45 -0.24 5.30 -7.85
N ILE A 46 0.52 4.48 -7.11
CA ILE A 46 1.96 4.72 -6.89
C ILE A 46 2.78 4.44 -8.15
N PRO A 47 3.93 5.12 -8.33
CA PRO A 47 4.85 4.85 -9.44
C PRO A 47 5.39 3.42 -9.43
N GLU A 48 5.61 2.85 -10.61
CA GLU A 48 6.21 1.52 -10.75
C GLU A 48 7.71 1.61 -10.46
N ARG A 49 8.09 1.29 -9.22
CA ARG A 49 9.48 1.21 -8.78
C ARG A 49 9.67 0.03 -7.83
N GLN A 50 10.94 -0.30 -7.60
CA GLN A 50 11.31 -1.22 -6.54
C GLN A 50 11.25 -0.48 -5.21
N TYR A 51 10.52 -1.05 -4.27
CA TYR A 51 10.42 -0.58 -2.91
C TYR A 51 11.36 -1.43 -2.06
N GLU A 52 12.20 -0.77 -1.27
CA GLU A 52 13.17 -1.44 -0.39
C GLU A 52 12.62 -1.61 1.04
N SER A 53 11.50 -0.95 1.36
CA SER A 53 10.89 -0.99 2.68
C SER A 53 9.42 -0.58 2.63
N PHE A 54 8.67 -0.98 3.67
CA PHE A 54 7.27 -0.58 3.85
C PHE A 54 7.11 0.94 3.97
N ASP A 55 8.08 1.63 4.57
CA ASP A 55 8.07 3.08 4.71
C ASP A 55 8.13 3.80 3.34
N ASP A 56 8.90 3.26 2.37
CA ASP A 56 8.98 3.80 1.00
C ASP A 56 7.62 3.65 0.29
N VAL A 57 6.88 2.58 0.57
CA VAL A 57 5.50 2.39 0.07
C VAL A 57 4.53 3.34 0.77
N LEU A 58 4.62 3.47 2.10
CA LEU A 58 3.78 4.38 2.88
C LEU A 58 3.93 5.84 2.45
N GLY A 59 5.17 6.28 2.19
CA GLY A 59 5.47 7.65 1.80
C GLY A 59 4.93 8.05 0.43
N VAL A 60 4.67 7.08 -0.45
CA VAL A 60 4.13 7.33 -1.80
C VAL A 60 2.69 6.88 -2.01
N ALA A 61 2.17 5.99 -1.15
CA ALA A 61 0.78 5.57 -1.19
C ALA A 61 -0.14 6.74 -0.81
N ALA A 62 -1.29 6.84 -1.49
CA ALA A 62 -2.33 7.81 -1.15
C ALA A 62 -3.02 7.40 0.16
N ILE A 63 -2.38 7.73 1.28
CA ILE A 63 -2.88 7.50 2.64
C ILE A 63 -3.51 8.79 3.13
N ASP A 64 -4.69 8.71 3.74
CA ASP A 64 -5.34 9.87 4.36
C ASP A 64 -4.60 10.17 5.65
N GLN A 65 -3.52 10.94 5.55
CA GLN A 65 -2.84 11.49 6.71
C GLN A 65 -3.64 12.63 7.34
N SER A 66 -4.82 12.97 6.77
CA SER A 66 -5.67 14.11 7.12
C SER A 66 -6.42 13.98 8.47
N ARG A 67 -6.15 12.96 9.28
CA ARG A 67 -6.72 12.81 10.63
C ARG A 67 -5.66 12.74 11.73
N GLU A 68 -4.70 13.66 11.70
CA GLU A 68 -3.93 14.03 12.89
C GLU A 68 -3.93 15.57 13.04
N ALA A 69 -5.02 16.12 13.59
CA ALA A 69 -5.08 17.45 14.22
C ALA A 69 -6.29 17.57 15.15
#